data_AF-A0A3D5X573-F1
#
_entry.id   AF-A0A3D5X573-F1
#
_cell.length_a   1.000
_cell.length_b   1.000
_cell.length_c   1.000
_cell.angle_alpha   90.00
_cell.angle_beta   90.00
_cell.angle_gamma   90.00
#
_symmetry.space_group_name_H-M   'P 1'
#
loop_
_entity.id
_entity.type
_entity.pdbx_description
1 polymer ?
#
loop_
_entity_poly.entity_id
_entity_poly.type
_entity_poly.pdbx_seq_one_letter_code
_entity_poly.pdbx_strand_id
1 'polypeptide(L)'
;MNDRYLYEEVEVIEKAGYLGELPEYIPANLSESIELRDYQELAFRYFISYAENDNLRKNKQLHTLFHMATGSGKTVIMAGLIFYLYAQGYRNFLFFVNQTNILEKTKENFLNSASGKYLFTESPSLYGDHISINEVENFAHSNLEGINLCFTTTQQLHLDLNFSKENSLTIEDFEDNKVVLISDESHHINTRTKKLSKTEEAEENSWEYSVERIFRANRDNVLLEFTATADLKDPNVRRKYLDKIIFDYPLAKFRASGYTKDFQNLQSDTDLWQRTLIALVLSEYRLNLFADCGQNVKPVILLKSQRIDDSKAFYDAFFPKLETLRAEEIEALQNVGDELLQTALDYFREKDKSLQSLVTSLRQSFAEENG
;
A
#
# COMPACT_ATOMS: atom_id res chain seq x y z
N MET A 1 28.58 6.95 15.99
CA MET A 1 27.87 7.13 14.71
C MET A 1 26.48 7.59 15.05
N ASN A 2 25.90 8.54 14.30
CA ASN A 2 24.59 9.09 14.61
C ASN A 2 23.53 8.00 14.29
N ASP A 3 22.84 7.48 15.32
CA ASP A 3 21.83 6.41 15.17
C ASP A 3 20.46 6.94 14.70
N ARG A 4 20.44 8.13 14.08
CA ARG A 4 19.23 8.81 13.61
C ARG A 4 18.84 8.34 12.23
N TYR A 5 17.54 8.26 11.99
CA TYR A 5 17.00 8.01 10.66
C TYR A 5 17.15 9.26 9.78
N LEU A 6 17.18 9.04 8.46
CA LEU A 6 17.23 10.13 7.48
C LEU A 6 16.08 11.14 7.67
N TYR A 7 14.84 10.68 7.82
CA TYR A 7 13.70 11.58 8.03
C TYR A 7 13.84 12.44 9.30
N GLU A 8 14.50 11.94 10.36
CA GLU A 8 14.76 12.73 11.57
C GLU A 8 15.78 13.85 11.32
N GLU A 9 16.77 13.61 10.44
CA GLU A 9 17.71 14.65 10.01
C GLU A 9 16.98 15.73 9.19
N VAL A 10 16.05 15.34 8.31
CA VAL A 10 15.24 16.27 7.50
C VAL A 10 14.22 17.04 8.38
N GLU A 11 13.60 16.40 9.38
CA GLU A 11 12.73 17.06 10.35
C GLU A 11 13.44 18.20 11.11
N VAL A 12 14.75 18.05 11.39
CA VAL A 12 15.53 19.12 12.02
C VAL A 12 15.65 20.33 11.09
N ILE A 13 15.79 20.11 9.79
CA ILE A 13 15.88 21.16 8.76
C ILE A 13 14.54 21.86 8.60
N GLU A 14 13.46 21.09 8.62
CA GLU A 14 12.08 21.62 8.66
C GLU A 14 11.88 22.52 9.88
N LYS A 15 12.20 22.03 11.09
CA LYS A 15 12.05 22.82 12.33
C LYS A 15 12.92 24.07 12.34
N ALA A 16 14.04 24.06 11.60
CA ALA A 16 14.92 25.21 11.43
C ALA A 16 14.44 26.19 10.32
N GLY A 17 13.36 25.88 9.59
CA GLY A 17 12.78 26.73 8.56
C GLY A 17 13.52 26.70 7.21
N TYR A 18 14.34 25.68 6.96
CA TYR A 18 15.16 25.56 5.75
C TYR A 18 14.67 24.45 4.79
N LEU A 19 13.44 23.95 4.99
CA LEU A 19 12.87 22.94 4.11
C LEU A 19 12.48 23.58 2.77
N GLY A 20 12.95 22.97 1.67
CA GLY A 20 12.68 23.39 0.30
C GLY A 20 11.19 23.54 0.01
N GLU A 21 10.87 24.38 -0.96
CA GLU A 21 9.50 24.64 -1.39
C GLU A 21 8.98 23.52 -2.30
N LEU A 22 7.67 23.38 -2.39
CA LEU A 22 7.03 22.48 -3.35
C LEU A 22 6.94 23.20 -4.71
N PRO A 23 7.61 22.71 -5.77
CA PRO A 23 7.51 23.33 -7.08
C PRO A 23 6.07 23.26 -7.61
N GLU A 24 5.55 24.39 -8.12
CA GLU A 24 4.17 24.53 -8.60
C GLU A 24 3.81 23.55 -9.72
N TYR A 25 4.80 23.15 -10.53
CA TYR A 25 4.58 22.19 -11.61
C TYR A 25 4.23 20.78 -11.10
N ILE A 26 4.50 20.44 -9.84
CA ILE A 26 4.11 19.13 -9.29
C ILE A 26 2.59 19.04 -9.17
N PRO A 27 1.91 19.87 -8.35
CA PRO A 27 0.46 19.83 -8.25
C PRO A 27 -0.23 20.17 -9.58
N ALA A 28 0.33 21.08 -10.38
CA ALA A 28 -0.27 21.46 -11.67
C ALA A 28 -0.33 20.32 -12.70
N ASN A 29 0.52 19.30 -12.57
CA ASN A 29 0.56 18.15 -13.47
C ASN A 29 -0.13 16.89 -12.94
N LEU A 30 -0.61 16.92 -11.69
CA LEU A 30 -1.49 15.89 -11.16
C LEU A 30 -2.92 16.06 -11.68
N SER A 31 -3.70 14.98 -11.62
CA SER A 31 -5.12 15.02 -11.98
C SER A 31 -5.88 16.08 -11.19
N GLU A 32 -6.79 16.81 -11.85
CA GLU A 32 -7.60 17.87 -11.22
C GLU A 32 -8.46 17.37 -10.04
N SER A 33 -8.72 16.06 -9.99
CA SER A 33 -9.42 15.41 -8.87
C SER A 33 -8.57 15.22 -7.62
N ILE A 34 -7.26 15.47 -7.71
CA ILE A 34 -6.29 15.27 -6.62
C ILE A 34 -6.01 16.61 -5.95
N GLU A 35 -6.54 16.76 -4.74
CA GLU A 35 -6.12 17.81 -3.81
C GLU A 35 -5.04 17.23 -2.88
N LEU A 36 -3.84 17.84 -2.88
CA LEU A 36 -2.75 17.39 -2.02
C LEU A 36 -3.07 17.69 -0.56
N ARG A 37 -2.85 16.70 0.30
CA ARG A 37 -2.94 16.86 1.75
C ARG A 37 -1.60 17.37 2.29
N ASP A 38 -1.62 18.05 3.43
CA ASP A 38 -0.41 18.63 4.07
C ASP A 38 0.76 17.64 4.17
N TYR A 39 0.50 16.39 4.55
CA TYR A 39 1.55 15.37 4.68
C TYR A 39 2.11 14.91 3.33
N GLN A 40 1.34 15.03 2.25
CA GLN A 40 1.80 14.71 0.89
C GLN A 40 2.69 15.82 0.37
N GLU A 41 2.30 17.08 0.56
CA GLU A 41 3.16 18.23 0.29
C GLU A 41 4.46 18.14 1.08
N LEU A 42 4.37 17.79 2.36
CA LEU A 42 5.54 17.61 3.22
C LEU A 42 6.45 16.49 2.73
N ALA A 43 5.89 15.35 2.29
CA ALA A 43 6.66 14.24 1.74
C ALA A 43 7.45 14.65 0.48
N PHE A 44 6.84 15.44 -0.41
CA PHE A 44 7.56 16.01 -1.56
C PHE A 44 8.69 16.93 -1.12
N ARG A 45 8.40 17.88 -0.22
CA ARG A 45 9.40 18.83 0.27
C ARG A 45 10.57 18.14 0.99
N TYR A 46 10.30 17.07 1.72
CA TYR A 46 11.34 16.23 2.36
C TYR A 46 12.26 15.61 1.29
N PHE A 47 11.66 14.98 0.28
CA PHE A 47 12.43 14.39 -0.81
C PHE A 47 13.27 15.41 -1.57
N ILE A 48 12.68 16.56 -1.94
CA ILE A 48 13.36 17.62 -2.69
C ILE A 48 14.52 18.20 -1.87
N SER A 49 14.27 18.53 -0.59
CA SER A 49 15.30 19.05 0.31
C SER A 49 16.46 18.09 0.49
N TYR A 50 16.18 16.78 0.53
CA TYR A 50 17.22 15.77 0.56
C TYR A 50 17.94 15.65 -0.78
N ALA A 51 17.19 15.60 -1.88
CA ALA A 51 17.74 15.42 -3.23
C ALA A 51 18.67 16.56 -3.65
N GLU A 52 18.34 17.81 -3.28
CA GLU A 52 19.10 19.00 -3.68
C GLU A 52 20.24 19.36 -2.71
N ASN A 53 20.31 18.72 -1.54
CA ASN A 53 21.30 19.06 -0.51
C ASN A 53 22.42 18.01 -0.41
N ASP A 54 23.53 18.30 -1.08
CA ASP A 54 24.74 17.48 -1.06
C ASP A 54 25.32 17.25 0.35
N ASN A 55 25.06 18.15 1.31
CA ASN A 55 25.56 17.98 2.69
C ASN A 55 24.74 16.94 3.49
N LEU A 56 23.46 16.73 3.12
CA LEU A 56 22.63 15.65 3.69
C LEU A 56 22.92 14.32 3.01
N ARG A 57 23.19 14.37 1.71
CA ARG A 57 23.48 13.20 0.88
C ARG A 57 24.90 12.70 1.09
N LYS A 58 25.07 11.79 2.05
CA LYS A 58 26.35 11.07 2.24
C LYS A 58 26.68 10.18 1.04
N ASN A 59 25.67 9.67 0.34
CA ASN A 59 25.81 8.89 -0.90
C ASN A 59 25.36 9.73 -2.10
N LYS A 60 26.13 9.64 -3.20
CA LYS A 60 25.81 10.34 -4.44
C LYS A 60 24.62 9.72 -5.18
N GLN A 61 24.29 8.44 -4.97
CA GLN A 61 23.10 7.86 -5.59
C GLN A 61 21.87 8.07 -4.71
N LEU A 62 20.73 8.45 -5.30
CA LEU A 62 19.50 8.66 -4.57
C LEU A 62 18.80 7.32 -4.34
N HIS A 63 18.73 6.91 -3.07
CA HIS A 63 17.98 5.75 -2.62
C HIS A 63 17.13 6.16 -1.43
N THR A 64 15.82 6.22 -1.61
CA THR A 64 14.87 6.67 -0.59
C THR A 64 13.72 5.70 -0.41
N LEU A 65 13.26 5.55 0.83
CA LEU A 65 12.09 4.78 1.23
C LEU A 65 11.02 5.71 1.82
N PHE A 66 9.82 5.68 1.27
CA PHE A 66 8.62 6.29 1.84
C PHE A 66 7.87 5.25 2.66
N HIS A 67 7.96 5.34 3.98
CA HIS A 67 7.21 4.48 4.89
C HIS A 67 5.85 5.12 5.20
N MET A 68 4.83 4.76 4.42
CA MET A 68 3.53 5.42 4.46
C MET A 68 2.37 4.42 4.55
N ALA A 69 1.38 4.70 5.40
CA ALA A 69 0.23 3.83 5.61
C ALA A 69 -0.51 3.45 4.31
N THR A 70 -1.09 2.24 4.27
CA THR A 70 -1.98 1.85 3.17
C THR A 70 -3.16 2.82 3.09
N GLY A 71 -3.47 3.29 1.87
CA GLY A 71 -4.53 4.28 1.64
C GLY A 71 -4.12 5.73 1.91
N SER A 72 -2.88 6.02 2.31
CA SER A 72 -2.40 7.39 2.49
C SER A 72 -2.11 8.13 1.18
N GLY A 73 -2.27 7.50 0.02
CA GLY A 73 -2.00 8.10 -1.29
C GLY A 73 -0.55 8.00 -1.76
N LYS A 74 0.14 6.87 -1.53
CA LYS A 74 1.53 6.63 -2.01
C LYS A 74 1.69 6.84 -3.51
N THR A 75 0.71 6.41 -4.30
CA THR A 75 0.70 6.57 -5.76
C THR A 75 0.67 8.03 -6.21
N VAL A 76 0.05 8.92 -5.43
CA VAL A 76 0.09 10.37 -5.70
C VAL A 76 1.50 10.91 -5.51
N ILE A 77 2.21 10.44 -4.47
CA ILE A 77 3.62 10.81 -4.26
C ILE A 77 4.50 10.29 -5.41
N MET A 78 4.30 9.04 -5.86
CA MET A 78 5.01 8.51 -7.02
C MET A 78 4.81 9.39 -8.26
N ALA A 79 3.56 9.75 -8.57
CA ALA A 79 3.22 10.60 -9.72
C ALA A 79 3.87 11.99 -9.64
N GLY A 80 3.81 12.65 -8.48
CA GLY A 80 4.45 13.96 -8.31
C GLY A 80 5.98 13.90 -8.39
N LEU A 81 6.60 12.84 -7.87
CA LEU A 81 8.05 12.64 -7.97
C LEU A 81 8.51 12.34 -9.39
N ILE A 82 7.68 11.72 -10.23
CA ILE A 82 7.96 11.57 -11.65
C ILE A 82 8.13 12.93 -12.31
N PHE A 83 7.23 13.89 -12.07
CA PHE A 83 7.38 15.25 -12.63
C PHE A 83 8.58 15.98 -12.08
N TYR A 84 8.86 15.84 -10.77
CA TYR A 84 10.08 16.38 -10.18
C TYR A 84 11.33 15.84 -10.88
N LEU A 85 11.46 14.51 -11.00
CA LEU A 85 12.63 13.88 -11.63
C LEU A 85 12.67 14.15 -13.14
N TYR A 86 11.53 14.29 -13.81
CA TYR A 86 11.49 14.71 -15.20
C TYR A 86 12.08 16.12 -15.39
N ALA A 87 11.77 17.05 -14.48
CA ALA A 87 12.39 18.38 -14.44
C ALA A 87 13.91 18.31 -14.16
N GLN A 88 14.38 17.30 -13.40
CA GLN A 88 15.80 16.99 -13.20
C GLN A 88 16.44 16.22 -14.40
N GLY A 89 15.72 16.11 -15.52
CA GLY A 89 16.21 15.54 -16.77
C GLY A 89 16.10 14.01 -16.86
N TYR A 90 15.36 13.35 -15.97
CA TYR A 90 15.06 11.91 -16.12
C TYR A 90 13.95 11.73 -17.16
N ARG A 91 14.03 10.64 -17.92
CA ARG A 91 13.03 10.29 -18.95
C ARG A 91 12.45 8.88 -18.76
N ASN A 92 13.19 8.02 -18.07
CA ASN A 92 12.92 6.58 -18.01
C ASN A 92 12.59 6.20 -16.57
N PHE A 93 11.41 5.61 -16.38
CA PHE A 93 10.86 5.23 -15.10
C PHE A 93 10.43 3.76 -15.14
N LEU A 94 11.08 2.93 -14.33
CA LEU A 94 10.76 1.52 -14.18
C LEU A 94 9.91 1.31 -12.94
N PHE A 95 8.67 0.90 -13.11
CA PHE A 95 7.83 0.36 -12.05
C PHE A 95 8.05 -1.14 -11.93
N PHE A 96 8.42 -1.59 -10.73
CA PHE A 96 8.53 -3.02 -10.43
C PHE A 96 7.83 -3.35 -9.11
N VAL A 97 6.97 -4.37 -9.16
CA VAL A 97 6.17 -4.82 -8.01
C VAL A 97 6.13 -6.34 -7.93
N ASN A 98 5.82 -6.87 -6.75
CA ASN A 98 5.88 -8.33 -6.53
C ASN A 98 4.67 -9.11 -7.04
N GLN A 99 3.54 -8.43 -7.33
CA GLN A 99 2.30 -9.10 -7.72
C GLN A 99 1.72 -8.46 -8.99
N THR A 100 1.33 -9.30 -9.95
CA THR A 100 0.70 -8.87 -11.20
C THR A 100 -0.55 -8.02 -10.96
N ASN A 101 -1.36 -8.34 -9.95
CA ASN A 101 -2.55 -7.56 -9.61
C ASN A 101 -2.23 -6.12 -9.17
N ILE A 102 -1.07 -5.90 -8.55
CA ILE A 102 -0.59 -4.56 -8.19
C ILE A 102 -0.07 -3.86 -9.45
N LEU A 103 0.62 -4.59 -10.33
CA LEU A 103 1.15 -4.06 -11.58
C LEU A 103 0.04 -3.51 -12.47
N GLU A 104 -1.02 -4.29 -12.70
CA GLU A 104 -2.16 -3.87 -13.54
C GLU A 104 -2.89 -2.66 -12.96
N LYS A 105 -3.08 -2.60 -11.64
CA LYS A 105 -3.65 -1.43 -10.97
C LYS A 105 -2.76 -0.20 -11.11
N THR A 106 -1.44 -0.39 -11.08
CA THR A 106 -0.48 0.70 -11.26
C THR A 106 -0.57 1.21 -12.69
N LYS A 107 -0.53 0.32 -13.70
CA LYS A 107 -0.76 0.69 -15.11
C LYS A 107 -2.06 1.47 -15.30
N GLU A 108 -3.16 0.98 -14.73
CA GLU A 108 -4.46 1.66 -14.82
C GLU A 108 -4.40 3.09 -14.27
N ASN A 109 -3.82 3.30 -13.09
CA ASN A 109 -3.71 4.63 -12.48
C ASN A 109 -2.79 5.59 -13.26
N PHE A 110 -1.77 5.08 -13.95
CA PHE A 110 -0.75 5.89 -14.64
C PHE A 110 -1.01 6.09 -16.14
N LEU A 111 -1.82 5.25 -16.77
CA LEU A 111 -2.01 5.25 -18.24
C LEU A 111 -3.46 5.48 -18.68
N ASN A 112 -4.46 5.16 -17.86
CA ASN A 112 -5.86 5.23 -18.28
C ASN A 112 -6.52 6.56 -17.90
N SER A 113 -6.50 7.55 -18.80
CA SER A 113 -7.12 8.86 -18.59
C SER A 113 -8.64 8.83 -18.39
N ALA A 114 -9.33 7.76 -18.81
CA ALA A 114 -10.75 7.59 -18.58
C ALA A 114 -11.08 7.09 -17.16
N SER A 115 -10.07 6.65 -16.40
CA SER A 115 -10.26 6.19 -15.02
C SER A 115 -10.39 7.36 -14.07
N GLY A 116 -11.36 7.32 -13.15
CA GLY A 116 -11.44 8.28 -12.04
C GLY A 116 -10.27 8.21 -11.05
N LYS A 117 -9.32 7.27 -11.26
CA LYS A 117 -8.08 7.13 -10.49
C LYS A 117 -6.83 7.54 -11.28
N TYR A 118 -7.01 8.08 -12.49
CA TYR A 118 -5.90 8.57 -13.30
C TYR A 118 -5.13 9.65 -12.54
N LEU A 119 -3.80 9.55 -12.54
CA LEU A 119 -2.94 10.36 -11.66
C LEU A 119 -2.48 11.67 -12.28
N PHE A 120 -2.52 11.80 -13.61
CA PHE A 120 -2.00 12.96 -14.33
C PHE A 120 -3.12 13.85 -14.84
N THR A 121 -2.82 15.12 -15.07
CA THR A 121 -3.72 16.02 -15.82
C THR A 121 -3.83 15.59 -17.29
N GLU A 122 -4.86 16.02 -18.01
CA GLU A 122 -5.08 15.67 -19.42
C GLU A 122 -3.95 16.17 -20.34
N SER A 123 -3.33 17.29 -20.01
CA SER A 123 -2.25 17.90 -20.79
C SER A 123 -1.08 18.30 -19.91
N PRO A 124 -0.27 17.33 -19.42
CA PRO A 124 0.87 17.64 -18.58
C PRO A 124 1.85 18.56 -19.33
N SER A 125 2.43 19.52 -18.62
CA SER A 125 3.40 20.45 -19.20
C SER A 125 4.43 20.91 -18.18
N LEU A 126 5.63 21.24 -18.65
CA LEU A 126 6.68 21.83 -17.84
C LEU A 126 7.27 23.01 -18.60
N TYR A 127 7.26 24.19 -17.97
CA TYR A 127 7.74 25.45 -18.56
C TYR A 127 7.10 25.80 -19.93
N GLY A 128 5.88 25.33 -20.18
CA GLY A 128 5.13 25.55 -21.43
C GLY A 128 5.27 24.44 -22.46
N ASP A 129 6.20 23.49 -22.26
CA ASP A 129 6.37 22.34 -23.14
C ASP A 129 5.48 21.18 -22.70
N HIS A 130 4.76 20.58 -23.65
CA HIS A 130 3.86 19.45 -23.37
C HIS A 130 4.66 18.17 -23.12
N ILE A 131 4.28 17.43 -22.08
CA ILE A 131 4.92 16.18 -21.70
C ILE A 131 4.03 15.01 -22.11
N SER A 132 4.50 14.19 -23.06
CA SER A 132 3.86 12.91 -23.39
C SER A 132 4.15 11.86 -22.33
N ILE A 133 3.14 11.07 -21.95
CA ILE A 133 3.28 9.88 -21.10
C ILE A 133 3.22 8.63 -22.00
N ASN A 134 4.28 7.83 -22.03
CA ASN A 134 4.41 6.70 -22.94
C ASN A 134 4.64 5.41 -22.14
N GLU A 135 3.85 4.36 -22.38
CA GLU A 135 4.20 3.01 -21.94
C GLU A 135 5.24 2.42 -22.90
N VAL A 136 6.31 1.84 -22.35
CA VAL A 136 7.39 1.21 -23.13
C VAL A 136 7.74 -0.18 -22.58
N GLU A 137 8.18 -1.08 -23.45
CA GLU A 137 8.60 -2.44 -23.06
C GLU A 137 10.02 -2.46 -22.47
N ASN A 138 10.89 -1.58 -22.94
CA ASN A 138 12.28 -1.37 -22.49
C ASN A 138 12.72 0.07 -22.79
N PHE A 139 13.98 0.40 -22.53
CA PHE A 139 14.47 1.79 -22.66
C PHE A 139 15.29 2.06 -23.93
N ALA A 140 15.50 1.07 -24.79
CA ALA A 140 16.29 1.19 -26.02
C ALA A 140 15.76 2.25 -27.01
N HIS A 141 14.43 2.47 -27.05
CA HIS A 141 13.76 3.42 -27.94
C HIS A 141 12.86 4.40 -27.19
N SER A 142 13.37 4.96 -26.10
CA SER A 142 12.66 5.92 -25.25
C SER A 142 12.46 7.28 -25.93
N ASN A 143 11.31 7.93 -25.69
CA ASN A 143 11.08 9.31 -26.13
C ASN A 143 11.85 10.29 -25.24
N LEU A 144 12.78 11.04 -25.82
CA LEU A 144 13.64 11.99 -25.11
C LEU A 144 12.91 13.23 -24.59
N GLU A 145 11.73 13.54 -25.13
CA GLU A 145 10.90 14.68 -24.71
C GLU A 145 9.74 14.25 -23.80
N GLY A 146 9.59 12.95 -23.53
CA GLY A 146 8.48 12.39 -22.77
C GLY A 146 8.87 11.70 -21.46
N ILE A 147 7.85 11.28 -20.71
CA ILE A 147 7.97 10.34 -19.59
C ILE A 147 7.71 8.94 -20.16
N ASN A 148 8.72 8.07 -20.07
CA ASN A 148 8.65 6.68 -20.52
C ASN A 148 8.49 5.78 -19.29
N LEU A 149 7.36 5.08 -19.22
CA LEU A 149 6.98 4.21 -18.13
C LEU A 149 7.11 2.75 -18.57
N CYS A 150 8.01 2.02 -17.93
CA CYS A 150 8.12 0.57 -18.08
C CYS A 150 7.55 -0.10 -16.83
N PHE A 151 6.77 -1.17 -17.00
CA PHE A 151 6.06 -1.85 -15.94
C PHE A 151 6.41 -3.34 -15.97
N THR A 152 6.96 -3.86 -14.88
CA THR A 152 7.33 -5.28 -14.77
C THR A 152 7.06 -5.82 -13.37
N THR A 153 7.05 -7.14 -13.23
CA THR A 153 7.10 -7.76 -11.90
C THR A 153 8.56 -7.94 -11.48
N THR A 154 8.81 -7.97 -10.17
CA THR A 154 10.15 -8.24 -9.64
C THR A 154 10.73 -9.55 -10.16
N GLN A 155 9.90 -10.59 -10.26
CA GLN A 155 10.31 -11.90 -10.76
C GLN A 155 10.62 -11.84 -12.26
N GLN A 156 9.79 -11.16 -13.05
CA GLN A 156 10.01 -11.01 -14.48
C GLN A 156 11.30 -10.21 -14.75
N LEU A 157 11.51 -9.10 -14.03
CA LEU A 157 12.74 -8.31 -14.10
C LEU A 157 13.98 -9.16 -13.80
N HIS A 158 13.93 -10.00 -12.76
CA HIS A 158 15.04 -10.90 -12.45
C HIS A 158 15.30 -11.92 -13.57
N LEU A 159 14.26 -12.48 -14.17
CA LEU A 159 14.39 -13.42 -15.28
C LEU A 159 14.98 -12.74 -16.53
N ASP A 160 14.48 -11.56 -16.90
CA ASP A 160 14.92 -10.83 -18.10
C ASP A 160 16.40 -10.45 -18.04
N LEU A 161 16.90 -10.03 -16.86
CA LEU A 161 18.31 -9.69 -16.65
C LEU A 161 19.28 -10.88 -16.69
N ASN A 162 18.77 -12.11 -16.53
CA ASN A 162 19.57 -13.34 -16.52
C ASN A 162 19.39 -14.17 -17.80
N PHE A 163 18.23 -14.03 -18.46
CA PHE A 163 17.83 -14.79 -19.64
C PHE A 163 17.24 -13.84 -20.67
N SER A 164 18.08 -12.96 -21.21
CA SER A 164 17.66 -11.92 -22.15
C SER A 164 16.94 -12.50 -23.36
N LYS A 165 15.82 -11.87 -23.73
CA LYS A 165 15.01 -12.16 -24.91
C LYS A 165 14.93 -10.92 -25.78
N GLU A 166 14.43 -11.09 -27.01
CA GLU A 166 14.11 -9.95 -27.86
C GLU A 166 13.07 -9.05 -27.16
N ASN A 167 13.33 -7.73 -27.14
CA ASN A 167 12.53 -6.68 -26.49
C ASN A 167 12.42 -6.72 -24.95
N SER A 168 13.15 -7.60 -24.24
CA SER A 168 13.19 -7.58 -22.76
C SER A 168 14.12 -6.48 -22.23
N LEU A 169 13.89 -6.02 -21.00
CA LEU A 169 14.85 -5.18 -20.28
C LEU A 169 16.20 -5.90 -20.15
N THR A 170 17.28 -5.24 -20.55
CA THR A 170 18.64 -5.74 -20.37
C THR A 170 19.41 -4.87 -19.38
N ILE A 171 20.63 -5.29 -19.02
CA ILE A 171 21.44 -4.45 -18.12
C ILE A 171 21.92 -3.18 -18.82
N GLU A 172 22.16 -3.24 -20.13
CA GLU A 172 22.60 -2.13 -20.96
C GLU A 172 21.58 -0.97 -20.94
N ASP A 173 20.28 -1.27 -20.89
CA ASP A 173 19.22 -0.27 -20.73
C ASP A 173 19.47 0.67 -19.54
N PHE A 174 20.07 0.15 -18.46
CA PHE A 174 20.34 0.86 -17.21
C PHE A 174 21.78 1.37 -17.08
N GLU A 175 22.70 0.90 -17.92
CA GLU A 175 24.05 1.44 -18.04
C GLU A 175 24.03 2.70 -18.93
N ASP A 176 23.37 2.60 -20.08
CA ASP A 176 23.31 3.64 -21.11
C ASP A 176 22.39 4.81 -20.73
N ASN A 177 21.38 4.56 -19.89
CA ASN A 177 20.41 5.57 -19.49
C ASN A 177 20.39 5.74 -17.96
N LYS A 178 20.18 6.98 -17.49
CA LYS A 178 19.78 7.22 -16.10
C LYS A 178 18.30 6.88 -15.92
N VAL A 179 18.00 5.96 -15.03
CA VAL A 179 16.66 5.39 -14.82
C VAL A 179 16.23 5.60 -13.38
N VAL A 180 14.94 5.93 -13.21
CA VAL A 180 14.29 5.97 -11.90
C VAL A 180 13.58 4.64 -11.69
N LEU A 181 13.99 3.90 -10.67
CA LEU A 181 13.40 2.63 -10.23
C LEU A 181 12.37 2.94 -9.15
N ILE A 182 11.12 2.52 -9.36
CA ILE A 182 10.00 2.77 -8.44
C ILE A 182 9.43 1.43 -8.00
N SER A 183 9.47 1.18 -6.69
CA SER A 183 8.90 -0.03 -6.08
C SER A 183 7.73 0.32 -5.17
N ASP A 184 6.57 -0.33 -5.39
CA ASP A 184 5.45 -0.30 -4.45
C ASP A 184 5.37 -1.61 -3.66
N GLU A 185 4.94 -1.50 -2.40
CA GLU A 185 4.93 -2.57 -1.40
C GLU A 185 6.30 -3.23 -1.18
N SER A 186 7.31 -2.39 -1.00
CA SER A 186 8.70 -2.80 -0.79
C SER A 186 8.96 -3.54 0.55
N HIS A 187 7.93 -3.93 1.31
CA HIS A 187 8.12 -4.77 2.51
C HIS A 187 8.37 -6.24 2.20
N HIS A 188 7.93 -6.71 1.03
CA HIS A 188 8.31 -8.02 0.49
C HIS A 188 9.79 -8.08 0.05
N ILE A 189 10.48 -6.94 0.06
CA ILE A 189 11.95 -6.85 -0.07
C ILE A 189 12.63 -7.26 1.26
N ASN A 190 11.89 -7.46 2.36
CA ASN A 190 12.47 -7.53 3.70
C ASN A 190 11.95 -8.68 4.55
N THR A 191 11.55 -9.79 3.94
CA THR A 191 10.89 -10.89 4.68
C THR A 191 11.87 -11.78 5.44
N ARG A 192 12.42 -11.25 6.55
CA ARG A 192 12.78 -12.08 7.70
C ARG A 192 11.57 -12.27 8.60
N THR A 193 11.14 -13.53 8.77
CA THR A 193 10.67 -14.13 10.06
C THR A 193 9.98 -15.49 9.87
N LYS A 194 9.62 -15.91 8.65
CA LYS A 194 9.35 -17.34 8.39
C LYS A 194 10.66 -18.04 8.05
N LYS A 195 10.84 -19.29 8.50
CA LYS A 195 11.81 -20.21 7.88
C LYS A 195 11.38 -20.33 6.42
N LEU A 196 11.97 -19.50 5.58
CA LEU A 196 11.92 -19.67 4.14
C LEU A 196 12.55 -21.03 3.84
N SER A 197 12.00 -21.73 2.88
CA SER A 197 12.71 -22.85 2.28
C SER A 197 14.04 -22.33 1.71
N LYS A 198 15.04 -23.20 1.60
CA LYS A 198 16.32 -22.83 0.95
C LYS A 198 16.12 -22.23 -0.45
N THR A 199 15.03 -22.58 -1.12
CA THR A 199 14.64 -22.07 -2.43
C THR A 199 14.16 -20.63 -2.34
N GLU A 200 13.25 -20.32 -1.42
CA GLU A 200 12.73 -18.94 -1.25
C GLU A 200 13.82 -17.98 -0.76
N GLU A 201 14.74 -18.43 0.11
CA GLU A 201 15.93 -17.65 0.49
C GLU A 201 16.85 -17.38 -0.71
N ALA A 202 17.04 -18.36 -1.60
CA ALA A 202 17.85 -18.19 -2.79
C ALA A 202 17.18 -17.25 -3.81
N GLU A 203 15.86 -17.34 -3.98
CA GLU A 203 15.07 -16.48 -4.85
C GLU A 203 15.03 -15.02 -4.35
N GLU A 204 14.85 -14.81 -3.04
CA GLU A 204 14.85 -13.45 -2.46
C GLU A 204 16.22 -12.77 -2.62
N ASN A 205 17.30 -13.50 -2.31
CA ASN A 205 18.65 -13.03 -2.55
C ASN A 205 18.93 -12.78 -4.04
N SER A 206 18.29 -13.52 -4.96
CA SER A 206 18.59 -13.43 -6.38
C SER A 206 17.98 -12.19 -7.02
N TRP A 207 16.77 -11.78 -6.64
CA TRP A 207 16.16 -10.59 -7.22
C TRP A 207 16.57 -9.28 -6.50
N GLU A 208 16.82 -9.28 -5.17
CA GLU A 208 17.42 -8.10 -4.50
C GLU A 208 18.76 -7.76 -5.15
N TYR A 209 19.55 -8.80 -5.47
CA TYR A 209 20.78 -8.67 -6.24
C TYR A 209 20.54 -8.07 -7.62
N SER A 210 19.48 -8.46 -8.34
CA SER A 210 19.11 -7.87 -9.62
C SER A 210 18.78 -6.38 -9.52
N VAL A 211 17.99 -5.98 -8.52
CA VAL A 211 17.63 -4.56 -8.31
C VAL A 211 18.88 -3.75 -7.95
N GLU A 212 19.74 -4.26 -7.07
CA GLU A 212 21.00 -3.60 -6.72
C GLU A 212 21.95 -3.50 -7.91
N ARG A 213 22.01 -4.55 -8.75
CA ARG A 213 22.79 -4.57 -9.99
C ARG A 213 22.31 -3.48 -10.95
N ILE A 214 21.00 -3.34 -11.14
CA ILE A 214 20.41 -2.27 -11.96
C ILE A 214 20.71 -0.89 -11.35
N PHE A 215 20.46 -0.72 -10.05
CA PHE A 215 20.65 0.57 -9.38
C PHE A 215 22.11 1.06 -9.46
N ARG A 216 23.07 0.13 -9.42
CA ARG A 216 24.50 0.43 -9.56
C ARG A 216 25.00 0.51 -11.00
N ALA A 217 24.21 0.10 -11.99
CA ALA A 217 24.60 0.10 -13.40
C ALA A 217 24.94 1.52 -13.90
N ASN A 218 24.25 2.54 -13.38
CA ASN A 218 24.56 3.93 -13.64
C ASN A 218 24.50 4.75 -12.35
N ARG A 219 25.53 5.57 -12.12
CA ARG A 219 25.67 6.40 -10.91
C ARG A 219 24.52 7.40 -10.72
N ASP A 220 23.84 7.75 -11.80
CA ASP A 220 22.74 8.71 -11.80
C ASP A 220 21.38 8.01 -11.69
N ASN A 221 21.32 6.67 -11.56
CA ASN A 221 20.09 5.96 -11.26
C ASN A 221 19.53 6.35 -9.88
N VAL A 222 18.20 6.32 -9.77
CA VAL A 222 17.45 6.67 -8.57
C VAL A 222 16.60 5.48 -8.16
N LEU A 223 16.55 5.15 -6.87
CA LEU A 223 15.68 4.11 -6.32
C LEU A 223 14.70 4.72 -5.32
N LEU A 224 13.42 4.67 -5.67
CA LEU A 224 12.29 5.11 -4.84
C LEU A 224 11.50 3.89 -4.39
N GLU A 225 11.57 3.58 -3.09
CA GLU A 225 10.78 2.52 -2.47
C GLU A 225 9.58 3.10 -1.72
N PHE A 226 8.45 2.41 -1.78
CA PHE A 226 7.22 2.78 -1.09
C PHE A 226 6.67 1.57 -0.35
N THR A 227 6.37 1.73 0.95
CA THR A 227 5.86 0.62 1.75
C THR A 227 4.98 1.08 2.90
N ALA A 228 3.97 0.29 3.25
CA ALA A 228 3.21 0.48 4.48
C ALA A 228 3.80 -0.24 5.70
N THR A 229 4.65 -1.24 5.46
CA THR A 229 5.00 -2.27 6.45
C THR A 229 6.50 -2.50 6.50
N ALA A 230 7.28 -1.52 6.95
CA ALA A 230 8.68 -1.76 7.30
C ALA A 230 8.78 -2.35 8.71
N ASP A 231 9.34 -3.56 8.86
CA ASP A 231 9.61 -4.14 10.19
C ASP A 231 10.87 -3.54 10.81
N LEU A 232 10.80 -2.26 11.18
CA LEU A 232 11.91 -1.50 11.75
C LEU A 232 12.33 -1.99 13.15
N LYS A 233 11.61 -2.96 13.72
CA LYS A 233 12.01 -3.62 14.97
C LYS A 233 13.13 -4.64 14.75
N ASP A 234 13.25 -5.23 13.55
CA ASP A 234 14.40 -6.07 13.21
C ASP A 234 15.65 -5.19 13.04
N PRO A 235 16.74 -5.41 13.82
CA PRO A 235 17.97 -4.65 13.70
C PRO A 235 18.58 -4.67 12.29
N ASN A 236 18.37 -5.72 11.50
CA ASN A 236 18.88 -5.84 10.14
C ASN A 236 18.12 -4.93 9.18
N VAL A 237 16.79 -4.94 9.24
CA VAL A 237 15.93 -4.04 8.46
C VAL A 237 16.18 -2.60 8.86
N ARG A 238 16.25 -2.32 10.17
CA ARG A 238 16.61 -1.00 10.68
C ARG A 238 17.93 -0.51 10.11
N ARG A 239 18.99 -1.32 10.16
CA ARG A 239 20.31 -0.94 9.64
C ARG A 239 20.30 -0.73 8.12
N LYS A 240 19.53 -1.53 7.37
CA LYS A 240 19.38 -1.39 5.92
C LYS A 240 18.72 -0.06 5.53
N TYR A 241 17.72 0.39 6.29
CA TYR A 241 16.90 1.55 5.94
C TYR A 241 17.15 2.82 6.75
N LEU A 242 18.06 2.79 7.72
CA LEU A 242 18.37 3.92 8.60
C LEU A 242 18.62 5.21 7.81
N ASP A 243 19.39 5.11 6.73
CA ASP A 243 19.81 6.21 5.86
C ASP A 243 18.92 6.39 4.62
N LYS A 244 17.78 5.70 4.55
CA LYS A 244 16.90 5.67 3.36
C LYS A 244 15.50 6.17 3.63
N ILE A 245 14.97 5.98 4.85
CA ILE A 245 13.59 6.42 5.17
C ILE A 245 13.55 7.94 5.09
N ILE A 246 13.02 8.45 3.98
CA ILE A 246 12.92 9.88 3.74
C ILE A 246 11.65 10.45 4.37
N PHE A 247 10.59 9.65 4.50
CA PHE A 247 9.34 10.09 5.10
C PHE A 247 8.71 8.95 5.89
N ASP A 248 8.48 9.19 7.19
CA ASP A 248 7.87 8.23 8.12
C ASP A 248 6.44 8.68 8.48
N TYR A 249 5.47 8.01 7.89
CA TYR A 249 4.04 8.27 8.05
C TYR A 249 3.23 6.96 8.20
N PRO A 250 3.50 6.17 9.25
CA PRO A 250 2.83 4.90 9.49
C PRO A 250 1.35 5.10 9.87
N LEU A 251 0.61 3.99 9.94
CA LEU A 251 -0.82 3.99 10.23
C LEU A 251 -1.20 4.77 11.49
N ALA A 252 -0.35 4.76 12.52
CA ALA A 252 -0.58 5.54 13.74
C ALA A 252 -0.62 7.06 13.46
N LYS A 253 0.33 7.59 12.69
CA LYS A 253 0.35 9.02 12.29
C LYS A 253 -0.80 9.34 11.35
N PHE A 254 -1.11 8.44 10.40
CA PHE A 254 -2.22 8.61 9.47
C PHE A 254 -3.60 8.60 10.15
N ARG A 255 -3.74 7.87 11.26
CA ARG A 255 -4.93 7.93 12.14
C ARG A 255 -5.01 9.25 12.89
N ALA A 256 -3.91 9.64 13.53
CA ALA A 256 -3.87 10.87 14.32
C ALA A 256 -4.18 12.14 13.50
N SER A 257 -3.92 12.11 12.19
CA SER A 257 -4.22 13.22 11.28
C SER A 257 -5.66 13.25 10.74
N GLY A 258 -6.53 12.30 11.10
CA GLY A 258 -7.96 12.33 10.76
C GLY A 258 -8.30 11.97 9.31
N TYR A 259 -7.33 11.53 8.51
CA TYR A 259 -7.53 11.20 7.08
C TYR A 259 -7.96 9.75 6.83
N THR A 260 -8.16 8.95 7.88
CA THR A 260 -8.61 7.55 7.78
C THR A 260 -9.75 7.27 8.75
N LYS A 261 -10.57 6.28 8.42
CA LYS A 261 -11.65 5.84 9.31
C LYS A 261 -11.05 5.16 10.54
N ASP A 262 -11.64 5.40 11.70
CA ASP A 262 -11.24 4.69 12.92
C ASP A 262 -11.56 3.20 12.80
N PHE A 263 -10.55 2.38 13.04
CA PHE A 263 -10.71 0.93 13.13
C PHE A 263 -10.76 0.56 14.60
N GLN A 264 -11.91 0.09 15.05
CA GLN A 264 -12.06 -0.45 16.40
C GLN A 264 -11.61 -1.92 16.40
N ASN A 265 -10.59 -2.22 17.20
CA ASN A 265 -10.14 -3.58 17.45
C ASN A 265 -10.82 -4.11 18.70
N LEU A 266 -11.77 -5.02 18.50
CA LEU A 266 -12.40 -5.76 19.59
C LEU A 266 -11.55 -6.99 19.89
N GLN A 267 -10.89 -7.01 21.05
CA GLN A 267 -10.27 -8.21 21.59
C GLN A 267 -11.19 -8.82 22.63
N SER A 268 -11.60 -10.07 22.41
CA SER A 268 -12.46 -10.81 23.31
C SER A 268 -11.83 -12.15 23.67
N ASP A 269 -11.90 -12.52 24.96
CA ASP A 269 -11.58 -13.87 25.47
C ASP A 269 -12.71 -14.86 25.13
N THR A 270 -13.03 -14.92 23.84
CA THR A 270 -14.06 -15.79 23.25
C THR A 270 -13.40 -16.93 22.48
N ASP A 271 -14.06 -18.07 22.44
CA ASP A 271 -13.69 -19.12 21.49
C ASP A 271 -13.94 -18.67 20.03
N LEU A 272 -13.48 -19.49 19.09
CA LEU A 272 -13.56 -19.19 17.65
C LEU A 272 -15.02 -19.03 17.16
N TRP A 273 -15.95 -19.81 17.71
CA TRP A 273 -17.36 -19.76 17.33
C TRP A 273 -18.05 -18.53 17.89
N GLN A 274 -17.85 -18.25 19.18
CA GLN A 274 -18.35 -17.04 19.84
C GLN A 274 -17.85 -15.79 19.13
N ARG A 275 -16.56 -15.71 18.79
CA ARG A 275 -16.00 -14.58 18.02
C ARG A 275 -16.67 -14.42 16.66
N THR A 276 -16.94 -15.54 15.99
CA THR A 276 -17.64 -15.55 14.71
C THR A 276 -19.06 -15.04 14.88
N LEU A 277 -19.80 -15.56 15.87
CA LEU A 277 -21.18 -15.16 16.14
C LEU A 277 -21.29 -13.66 16.48
N ILE A 278 -20.35 -13.11 17.25
CA ILE A 278 -20.25 -11.66 17.49
C ILE A 278 -20.14 -10.89 16.16
N ALA A 279 -19.25 -11.32 15.26
CA ALA A 279 -19.10 -10.68 13.96
C ALA A 279 -20.38 -10.76 13.12
N LEU A 280 -21.06 -11.92 13.11
CA LEU A 280 -22.34 -12.12 12.41
C LEU A 280 -23.41 -11.17 12.95
N VAL A 281 -23.58 -11.09 14.28
CA VAL A 281 -24.55 -10.19 14.93
C VAL A 281 -24.26 -8.72 14.60
N LEU A 282 -23.00 -8.30 14.67
CA LEU A 282 -22.62 -6.91 14.33
C LEU A 282 -22.83 -6.59 12.85
N SER A 283 -22.60 -7.56 11.96
CA SER A 283 -22.88 -7.41 10.53
C SER A 283 -24.37 -7.23 10.28
N GLU A 284 -25.20 -8.08 10.88
CA GLU A 284 -26.66 -7.99 10.74
C GLU A 284 -27.22 -6.70 11.35
N TYR A 285 -26.67 -6.27 12.49
CA TYR A 285 -27.00 -4.99 13.11
C TYR A 285 -26.72 -3.82 12.16
N ARG A 286 -25.54 -3.79 11.54
CA ARG A 286 -25.19 -2.75 10.54
C ARG A 286 -26.11 -2.77 9.34
N LEU A 287 -26.44 -3.96 8.82
CA LEU A 287 -27.35 -4.10 7.69
C LEU A 287 -28.72 -3.48 8.01
N ASN A 288 -29.26 -3.79 9.18
CA ASN A 288 -30.55 -3.24 9.63
C ASN A 288 -30.47 -1.74 9.89
N LEU A 289 -29.37 -1.23 10.46
CA LEU A 289 -29.18 0.19 10.69
C LEU A 289 -29.06 0.99 9.39
N PHE A 290 -28.37 0.46 8.37
CA PHE A 290 -28.36 1.06 7.03
C PHE A 290 -29.76 1.10 6.43
N ALA A 291 -30.53 0.01 6.54
CA ALA A 291 -31.90 -0.06 6.06
C ALA A 291 -32.82 0.96 6.75
N ASP A 292 -32.72 1.11 8.08
CA ASP A 292 -33.47 2.12 8.85
C ASP A 292 -33.15 3.56 8.40
N CYS A 293 -31.94 3.78 7.88
CA CYS A 293 -31.49 5.05 7.30
C CYS A 293 -31.77 5.17 5.79
N GLY A 294 -32.49 4.22 5.18
CA GLY A 294 -32.80 4.21 3.75
C GLY A 294 -31.59 3.93 2.84
N GLN A 295 -30.50 3.39 3.39
CA GLN A 295 -29.29 3.04 2.66
C GLN A 295 -29.26 1.54 2.35
N ASN A 296 -29.02 1.18 1.09
CA ASN A 296 -28.85 -0.21 0.67
C ASN A 296 -27.35 -0.60 0.68
N VAL A 297 -26.77 -0.75 1.87
CA VAL A 297 -25.35 -1.10 2.05
C VAL A 297 -25.25 -2.46 2.74
N LYS A 298 -24.70 -3.46 2.04
CA LYS A 298 -24.45 -4.80 2.58
C LYS A 298 -23.09 -4.85 3.29
N PRO A 299 -23.02 -5.10 4.61
CA PRO A 299 -21.76 -5.31 5.31
C PRO A 299 -21.08 -6.61 4.86
N VAL A 300 -19.74 -6.66 4.96
CA VAL A 300 -18.92 -7.82 4.59
C VAL A 300 -18.14 -8.30 5.79
N ILE A 301 -18.08 -9.62 5.98
CA ILE A 301 -17.27 -10.28 7.00
C ILE A 301 -16.18 -11.11 6.31
N LEU A 302 -14.96 -11.01 6.80
CA LEU A 302 -13.85 -11.88 6.42
C LEU A 302 -13.37 -12.65 7.65
N LEU A 303 -13.58 -13.96 7.65
CA LEU A 303 -13.01 -14.86 8.65
C LEU A 303 -11.71 -15.42 8.09
N LYS A 304 -10.61 -15.28 8.84
CA LYS A 304 -9.27 -15.69 8.39
C LYS A 304 -8.56 -16.52 9.44
N SER A 305 -8.05 -17.67 9.03
CA SER A 305 -7.17 -18.55 9.83
C SER A 305 -5.70 -18.39 9.43
N GLN A 306 -4.78 -18.76 10.31
CA GLN A 306 -3.33 -18.74 10.01
C GLN A 306 -2.91 -19.85 9.05
N ARG A 307 -3.56 -21.02 9.13
CA ARG A 307 -3.29 -22.19 8.27
C ARG A 307 -4.48 -22.47 7.37
N ILE A 308 -4.19 -22.99 6.17
CA ILE A 308 -5.20 -23.43 5.21
C ILE A 308 -6.04 -24.57 5.80
N ASP A 309 -5.41 -25.52 6.49
CA ASP A 309 -6.10 -26.66 7.12
C ASP A 309 -7.12 -26.18 8.16
N ASP A 310 -6.73 -25.24 9.02
CA ASP A 310 -7.62 -24.66 10.03
C ASP A 310 -8.78 -23.88 9.38
N SER A 311 -8.52 -23.21 8.26
CA SER A 311 -9.55 -22.49 7.50
C SER A 311 -10.59 -23.45 6.92
N LYS A 312 -10.15 -24.59 6.36
CA LYS A 312 -11.04 -25.62 5.81
C LYS A 312 -11.84 -26.30 6.92
N ALA A 313 -11.18 -26.71 7.99
CA ALA A 313 -11.84 -27.34 9.13
C ALA A 313 -12.90 -26.42 9.77
N PHE A 314 -12.62 -25.11 9.84
CA PHE A 314 -13.62 -24.16 10.34
C PHE A 314 -14.77 -23.96 9.37
N TYR A 315 -14.51 -23.89 8.06
CA TYR A 315 -15.53 -23.80 7.02
C TYR A 315 -16.52 -24.99 7.12
N ASP A 316 -16.00 -26.21 7.22
CA ASP A 316 -16.82 -27.42 7.36
C ASP A 316 -17.67 -27.43 8.64
N ALA A 317 -17.18 -26.80 9.71
CA ALA A 317 -17.88 -26.68 10.99
C ALA A 317 -18.84 -25.47 11.05
N PHE A 318 -18.71 -24.49 10.16
CA PHE A 318 -19.43 -23.22 10.22
C PHE A 318 -20.93 -23.40 9.95
N PHE A 319 -21.29 -23.99 8.81
CA PHE A 319 -22.69 -24.13 8.42
C PHE A 319 -23.50 -25.03 9.37
N PRO A 320 -23.00 -26.20 9.83
CA PRO A 320 -23.70 -26.99 10.83
C PRO A 320 -23.98 -26.24 12.14
N LYS A 321 -23.03 -25.40 12.58
CA LYS A 321 -23.21 -24.55 13.76
C LYS A 321 -24.22 -23.42 13.52
N LEU A 322 -24.22 -22.82 12.33
CA LEU A 322 -25.19 -21.79 11.97
C LEU A 322 -26.62 -22.36 11.90
N GLU A 323 -26.80 -23.53 11.27
CA GLU A 323 -28.10 -24.21 11.17
C GLU A 323 -28.67 -24.61 12.53
N THR A 324 -27.81 -24.92 13.50
CA THR A 324 -28.21 -25.33 14.85
C THR A 324 -28.20 -24.18 15.87
N LEU A 325 -27.84 -22.95 15.44
CA LEU A 325 -27.74 -21.76 16.29
C LEU A 325 -29.04 -21.48 17.04
N ARG A 326 -28.99 -21.29 18.35
CA ARG A 326 -30.17 -20.93 19.15
C ARG A 326 -30.04 -19.55 19.79
N ALA A 327 -31.18 -18.96 20.17
CA ALA A 327 -31.22 -17.63 20.78
C ALA A 327 -30.42 -17.57 22.09
N GLU A 328 -30.37 -18.67 22.86
CA GLU A 328 -29.61 -18.74 24.11
C GLU A 328 -28.09 -18.58 23.88
N GLU A 329 -27.58 -19.01 22.72
CA GLU A 329 -26.17 -18.81 22.37
C GLU A 329 -25.86 -17.34 22.08
N ILE A 330 -26.81 -16.61 21.50
CA ILE A 330 -26.70 -15.15 21.28
C ILE A 330 -26.80 -14.41 22.62
N GLU A 331 -27.72 -14.80 23.49
CA GLU A 331 -27.85 -14.23 24.83
C GLU A 331 -26.59 -14.44 25.67
N ALA A 332 -25.94 -15.60 25.56
CA ALA A 332 -24.70 -15.88 26.26
C ALA A 332 -23.57 -14.91 25.89
N LEU A 333 -23.61 -14.29 24.70
CA LEU A 333 -22.61 -13.30 24.27
C LEU A 333 -22.66 -12.01 25.08
N GLN A 334 -23.75 -11.73 25.80
CA GLN A 334 -23.85 -10.53 26.63
C GLN A 334 -22.77 -10.44 27.71
N ASN A 335 -22.31 -11.57 28.23
CA ASN A 335 -21.32 -11.55 29.31
C ASN A 335 -19.88 -11.46 28.77
N VAL A 336 -19.71 -11.44 27.45
CA VAL A 336 -18.41 -11.53 26.79
C VAL A 336 -18.19 -10.41 25.76
N GLY A 337 -19.26 -9.76 25.32
CA GLY A 337 -19.21 -8.68 24.34
C GLY A 337 -18.93 -7.30 24.93
N ASP A 338 -18.30 -6.46 24.12
CA ASP A 338 -18.08 -5.04 24.39
C ASP A 338 -19.38 -4.20 24.25
N GLU A 339 -19.33 -2.92 24.59
CA GLU A 339 -20.45 -1.96 24.54
C GLU A 339 -21.18 -1.95 23.19
N LEU A 340 -20.42 -2.09 22.09
CA LEU A 340 -21.00 -2.21 20.75
C LEU A 340 -21.87 -3.46 20.57
N LEU A 341 -21.47 -4.59 21.13
CA LEU A 341 -22.27 -5.81 21.04
C LEU A 341 -23.54 -5.67 21.87
N GLN A 342 -23.46 -5.06 23.05
CA GLN A 342 -24.66 -4.79 23.87
C GLN A 342 -25.64 -3.91 23.10
N THR A 343 -25.14 -2.83 22.50
CA THR A 343 -25.97 -1.93 21.67
C THR A 343 -26.66 -2.68 20.53
N ALA A 344 -25.94 -3.57 19.84
CA ALA A 344 -26.49 -4.39 18.77
C ALA A 344 -27.56 -5.37 19.28
N LEU A 345 -27.31 -6.03 20.40
CA LEU A 345 -28.26 -6.97 21.00
C LEU A 345 -29.52 -6.26 21.50
N ASP A 346 -29.37 -5.10 22.13
CA ASP A 346 -30.49 -4.31 22.62
C ASP A 346 -31.36 -3.79 21.47
N TYR A 347 -30.75 -3.34 20.36
CA TYR A 347 -31.46 -3.01 19.13
C TYR A 347 -32.35 -4.17 18.64
N PHE A 348 -31.83 -5.40 18.63
CA PHE A 348 -32.63 -6.56 18.21
C PHE A 348 -33.69 -6.94 19.25
N ARG A 349 -33.43 -6.75 20.55
CA ARG A 349 -34.44 -7.01 21.61
C ARG A 349 -35.62 -6.07 21.57
N GLU A 350 -35.39 -4.81 21.20
CA GLU A 350 -36.48 -3.85 21.03
C GLU A 350 -37.45 -4.32 19.94
N LYS A 351 -36.94 -4.98 18.89
CA LYS A 351 -37.76 -5.56 17.81
C LYS A 351 -38.37 -6.91 18.18
N ASP A 352 -37.59 -7.77 18.84
CA ASP A 352 -37.98 -9.11 19.24
C ASP A 352 -37.20 -9.54 20.49
N LYS A 353 -37.90 -9.55 21.64
CA LYS A 353 -37.32 -9.92 22.94
C LYS A 353 -36.74 -11.35 22.97
N SER A 354 -37.22 -12.24 22.11
CA SER A 354 -36.79 -13.64 22.07
C SER A 354 -35.56 -13.88 21.20
N LEU A 355 -35.10 -12.86 20.46
CA LEU A 355 -33.97 -12.96 19.51
C LEU A 355 -34.15 -14.01 18.40
N GLN A 356 -35.33 -14.63 18.24
CA GLN A 356 -35.59 -15.66 17.24
C GLN A 356 -35.59 -15.10 15.81
N SER A 357 -36.06 -13.87 15.64
CA SER A 357 -35.98 -13.14 14.38
C SER A 357 -34.52 -12.93 13.95
N LEU A 358 -33.63 -12.56 14.89
CA LEU A 358 -32.20 -12.44 14.65
C LEU A 358 -31.58 -13.79 14.26
N VAL A 359 -31.90 -14.89 14.97
CA VAL A 359 -31.41 -16.24 14.61
C VAL A 359 -31.80 -16.60 13.18
N THR A 360 -33.04 -16.35 12.81
CA THR A 360 -33.56 -16.66 11.47
C THR A 360 -32.87 -15.82 10.40
N SER A 361 -32.71 -14.52 10.67
CA SER A 361 -31.99 -13.57 9.82
C SER A 361 -30.53 -14.00 9.62
N LEU A 362 -29.80 -14.35 10.69
CA LEU A 362 -28.42 -14.84 10.59
C LEU A 362 -28.31 -16.12 9.74
N ARG A 363 -29.20 -17.09 9.94
CA ARG A 363 -29.22 -18.31 9.14
C ARG A 363 -29.45 -18.04 7.65
N GLN A 364 -30.32 -17.07 7.33
CA GLN A 364 -30.59 -16.69 5.95
C GLN A 364 -29.44 -15.89 5.34
N SER A 365 -28.99 -14.83 6.01
CA SER A 365 -27.94 -13.91 5.55
C SER A 365 -26.61 -14.62 5.28
N PHE A 366 -26.30 -15.68 6.03
CA PHE A 366 -25.03 -16.41 5.96
C PHE A 366 -25.19 -17.88 5.54
N ALA A 367 -26.31 -18.24 4.92
CA ALA A 367 -26.48 -19.55 4.29
C ALA A 367 -25.41 -19.79 3.22
N GLU A 368 -25.06 -21.05 2.96
CA GLU A 368 -24.02 -21.42 1.98
C GLU A 368 -24.31 -20.85 0.58
N GLU A 369 -25.58 -20.76 0.21
CA GLU A 369 -26.05 -20.19 -1.06
C GLU A 369 -25.80 -18.67 -1.19
N ASN A 370 -25.52 -17.99 -0.08
CA ASN A 370 -25.32 -16.54 0.01
C ASN A 370 -23.85 -16.15 0.29
N GLY A 371 -22.95 -17.13 0.35
CA GLY A 371 -21.53 -17.02 0.70
C GLY A 371 -20.58 -16.67 -0.45
#